data_AF-A0A2M8FNQ0-F1
#
_entry.id   AF-A0A2M8FNQ0-F1
#
_cell.length_a   1.000
_cell.length_b   1.000
_cell.length_c   1.000
_cell.angle_alpha   90.00
_cell.angle_beta   90.00
_cell.angle_gamma   90.00
#
_symmetry.space_group_name_H-M   'P 1'
#
loop_
_entity.id
_entity.type
_entity.pdbx_description
1 polymer ?
#
loop_
_entity_poly.entity_id
_entity_poly.type
_entity_poly.pdbx_seq_one_letter_code
_entity_poly.pdbx_strand_id
1 'polypeptide(L)'
;MKKTVVIADLFVIIVFCFVSTIAQTNLKNTYSKIEKKLAEDKNYLDISSIMFQANSVKLEGLQNIPRTNEKPPFNFNTAETNSYEVVFMKENSEFDSTIILQVRETVDKSASTGDFFGTSPSESSKEVNVVLTFQDIEELYFTYPDTYAALFTLTEFLIHNNEPLKLLGIKVDDQVNKSKGISSKNNQDFLNYQTVNSNHHYPKVVLQTQKKLRRSRGQTAEAEVVDYKIDASFGNVSFFYKDLDLGYSTISGEVDMGAKVLNLHPWQAMSLTAGIRSLVTISAAAQNLLEDFIIDARLMGRIKLNTSSLVTSLPFVFVTTPKLNVGSGLILDVSATRAYGMPFINFYLATGATKAFTPSVKFIDKKGENVAYFTPQQWETSMSFYWNTSEEMTLRFRIDIGVANYNIQKINYSTGGGMNQVFNKIQPATTLYLNFAPKNNDFFGSSFRLFDNQLTVKFWLKLLEFSSLHSFRFETSYISAPFMRAVKEWEAEEGASYFSIRYRYGF
;
A
#
# COMPACT_ATOMS: atom_id res chain seq x y z
N MET A 1 25.98 -15.75 35.21
CA MET A 1 25.75 -16.45 33.92
C MET A 1 24.49 -15.94 33.20
N LYS A 2 24.43 -14.67 32.76
CA LYS A 2 23.24 -14.09 32.06
C LYS A 2 23.55 -13.32 30.77
N LYS A 3 24.81 -13.28 30.32
CA LYS A 3 25.22 -12.52 29.11
C LYS A 3 25.30 -13.36 27.83
N THR A 4 25.26 -14.69 27.92
CA THR A 4 25.54 -15.57 26.78
C THR A 4 24.30 -15.93 25.96
N VAL A 5 23.08 -15.81 26.52
CA VAL A 5 21.83 -16.20 25.85
C VAL A 5 21.46 -15.24 24.71
N VAL A 6 21.70 -13.94 24.89
CA VAL A 6 21.33 -12.90 23.89
C VAL A 6 22.12 -13.04 22.58
N ILE A 7 23.36 -13.53 22.62
CA ILE A 7 24.21 -13.71 21.43
C ILE A 7 23.78 -14.96 20.66
N ALA A 8 23.37 -16.02 21.36
CA ALA A 8 22.88 -17.24 20.73
C ALA A 8 21.55 -17.00 20.00
N ASP A 9 20.64 -16.23 20.60
CA ASP A 9 19.35 -15.88 19.97
C ASP A 9 19.55 -14.99 18.73
N LEU A 10 20.49 -14.04 18.77
CA LEU A 10 20.85 -13.20 17.63
C LEU A 10 21.46 -14.04 16.48
N PHE A 11 22.31 -15.01 16.81
CA PHE A 11 22.95 -15.88 15.83
C PHE A 11 21.95 -16.83 15.15
N VAL A 12 21.00 -17.39 15.89
CA VAL A 12 19.94 -18.25 15.34
C VAL A 12 19.04 -17.46 14.39
N ILE A 13 18.70 -16.20 14.71
CA ILE A 13 17.94 -15.32 13.81
C ILE A 13 18.74 -15.03 12.53
N ILE A 14 20.05 -14.75 12.63
CA ILE A 14 20.91 -14.48 11.46
C ILE A 14 21.01 -15.72 10.56
N VAL A 15 21.20 -16.91 11.14
CA VAL A 15 21.31 -18.17 10.38
C VAL A 15 19.98 -18.55 9.72
N PHE A 16 18.85 -18.34 10.39
CA PHE A 16 17.52 -18.59 9.81
C PHE A 16 17.23 -17.63 8.64
N CYS A 17 17.63 -16.35 8.76
CA CYS A 17 17.57 -15.38 7.67
C CYS A 17 18.46 -15.79 6.47
N PHE A 18 19.65 -16.37 6.71
CA PHE A 18 20.60 -16.75 5.65
C PHE A 18 20.26 -18.04 4.90
N VAL A 19 19.58 -19.01 5.52
CA VAL A 19 19.18 -20.25 4.84
C VAL A 19 17.91 -20.03 4.01
N SER A 20 17.01 -19.15 4.47
CA SER A 20 15.79 -18.78 3.73
C SER A 20 16.04 -17.97 2.45
N THR A 21 17.14 -17.21 2.39
CA THR A 21 17.53 -16.42 1.20
C THR A 21 17.92 -17.29 0.01
N ILE A 22 18.58 -18.44 0.22
CA ILE A 22 19.05 -19.28 -0.89
C ILE A 22 17.89 -20.03 -1.57
N ALA A 23 16.87 -20.45 -0.81
CA ALA A 23 15.71 -21.14 -1.35
C ALA A 23 14.75 -20.20 -2.12
N GLN A 24 14.67 -18.92 -1.74
CA GLN A 24 13.71 -17.96 -2.32
C GLN A 24 14.21 -17.25 -3.59
N THR A 25 15.52 -17.15 -3.83
CA THR A 25 16.08 -16.58 -5.08
C THR A 25 15.59 -17.35 -6.31
N ASN A 26 15.37 -18.66 -6.16
CA ASN A 26 14.86 -19.52 -7.24
C ASN A 26 13.37 -19.28 -7.55
N LEU A 27 12.53 -18.98 -6.55
CA LEU A 27 11.12 -18.67 -6.75
C LEU A 27 10.92 -17.27 -7.36
N LYS A 28 11.68 -16.27 -6.90
CA LYS A 28 11.59 -14.89 -7.41
C LYS A 28 11.99 -14.78 -8.89
N ASN A 29 12.97 -15.58 -9.32
CA ASN A 29 13.34 -15.68 -10.73
C ASN A 29 12.26 -16.32 -11.60
N THR A 30 11.49 -17.28 -11.07
CA THR A 30 10.37 -17.90 -11.78
C THR A 30 9.19 -16.94 -11.90
N TYR A 31 8.81 -16.23 -10.83
CA TYR A 31 7.73 -15.24 -10.86
C TYR A 31 8.04 -14.04 -11.76
N SER A 32 9.27 -13.52 -11.74
CA SER A 32 9.72 -12.43 -12.61
C SER A 32 9.65 -12.82 -14.10
N LYS A 33 10.01 -14.06 -14.43
CA LYS A 33 9.87 -14.59 -15.80
C LYS A 33 8.41 -14.72 -16.23
N ILE A 34 7.52 -15.10 -15.30
CA ILE A 34 6.07 -15.22 -15.56
C ILE A 34 5.43 -13.83 -15.73
N GLU A 35 5.70 -12.87 -14.83
CA GLU A 35 5.21 -11.48 -14.93
C GLU A 35 5.70 -10.80 -16.20
N LYS A 36 6.96 -11.02 -16.60
CA LYS A 36 7.52 -10.43 -17.83
C LYS A 36 6.86 -11.00 -19.08
N LYS A 37 6.58 -12.31 -19.11
CA LYS A 37 5.80 -12.95 -20.19
C LYS A 37 4.37 -12.43 -20.26
N LEU A 38 3.70 -12.26 -19.11
CA LEU A 38 2.35 -11.71 -19.02
C LEU A 38 2.27 -10.22 -19.40
N ALA A 39 3.30 -9.44 -19.14
CA ALA A 39 3.36 -8.02 -19.50
C ALA A 39 3.73 -7.78 -20.98
N GLU A 40 4.41 -8.75 -21.61
CA GLU A 40 4.71 -8.77 -23.04
C GLU A 40 3.49 -9.22 -23.87
N ASP A 41 2.58 -10.00 -23.28
CA ASP A 41 1.33 -10.46 -23.88
C ASP A 41 0.21 -9.40 -23.74
N LYS A 42 -0.10 -8.70 -24.84
CA LYS A 42 -1.10 -7.61 -24.87
C LYS A 42 -2.47 -8.02 -25.41
N ASN A 43 -2.68 -9.28 -25.78
CA ASN A 43 -3.91 -9.73 -26.43
C ASN A 43 -4.34 -11.10 -25.88
N TYR A 44 -4.92 -11.09 -24.67
CA TYR A 44 -5.31 -12.31 -23.94
C TYR A 44 -6.36 -13.18 -24.66
N LEU A 45 -7.07 -12.64 -25.67
CA LEU A 45 -8.00 -13.34 -26.56
C LEU A 45 -7.95 -12.63 -27.94
N ASP A 46 -7.20 -13.18 -28.91
CA ASP A 46 -7.14 -12.63 -30.27
C ASP A 46 -8.09 -13.40 -31.20
N ILE A 47 -9.33 -12.92 -31.31
CA ILE A 47 -10.28 -13.46 -32.30
C ILE A 47 -9.96 -12.80 -33.64
N SER A 48 -9.46 -13.62 -34.55
CA SER A 48 -9.14 -13.24 -35.92
C SER A 48 -10.06 -13.94 -36.89
N SER A 49 -10.17 -13.40 -38.09
CA SER A 49 -10.81 -14.06 -39.21
C SER A 49 -9.97 -14.02 -40.46
N ILE A 50 -10.19 -15.01 -41.32
CA ILE A 50 -9.52 -15.07 -42.62
C ILE A 50 -10.53 -15.49 -43.69
N MET A 51 -10.51 -14.75 -44.80
CA MET A 51 -11.42 -14.99 -45.91
C MET A 51 -10.76 -15.86 -46.98
N PHE A 52 -11.54 -16.74 -47.61
CA PHE A 52 -11.12 -17.54 -48.76
C PHE A 52 -12.30 -17.81 -49.71
N GLN A 53 -11.99 -18.20 -50.95
CA GLN A 53 -13.00 -18.69 -51.88
C GLN A 53 -12.83 -20.21 -52.05
N ALA A 54 -13.93 -20.96 -52.07
CA ALA A 54 -13.87 -22.43 -52.14
C ALA A 54 -13.26 -22.96 -53.45
N ASN A 55 -13.27 -22.17 -54.52
CA ASN A 55 -12.64 -22.52 -55.80
C ASN A 55 -11.12 -22.29 -55.82
N SER A 56 -10.57 -21.52 -54.87
CA SER A 56 -9.16 -21.12 -54.85
C SER A 56 -8.29 -21.96 -53.92
N VAL A 57 -8.89 -22.91 -53.19
CA VAL A 57 -8.19 -23.75 -52.21
C VAL A 57 -8.61 -25.21 -52.36
N LYS A 58 -7.72 -26.15 -52.03
CA LYS A 58 -8.05 -27.58 -51.97
C LYS A 58 -8.92 -27.88 -50.75
N LEU A 59 -10.08 -28.50 -50.97
CA LEU A 59 -11.05 -28.86 -49.93
C LEU A 59 -11.09 -30.38 -49.67
N GLU A 60 -9.94 -31.04 -49.78
CA GLU A 60 -9.81 -32.48 -49.51
C GLU A 60 -10.18 -32.77 -48.04
N GLY A 61 -11.09 -33.72 -47.81
CA GLY A 61 -11.58 -34.05 -46.46
C GLY A 61 -12.68 -33.12 -45.91
N LEU A 62 -13.09 -32.09 -46.66
CA LEU A 62 -14.12 -31.12 -46.27
C LEU A 62 -15.44 -31.28 -47.06
N GLN A 63 -15.84 -32.53 -47.29
CA GLN A 63 -17.11 -32.90 -47.91
C GLN A 63 -18.05 -33.53 -46.88
N ASN A 64 -19.34 -33.18 -46.94
CA ASN A 64 -20.41 -33.62 -46.05
C ASN A 64 -20.08 -33.41 -44.56
N ILE A 65 -19.68 -32.18 -44.20
CA ILE A 65 -19.31 -31.82 -42.84
C ILE A 65 -20.56 -31.97 -41.94
N PRO A 66 -20.54 -32.86 -40.93
CA PRO A 66 -21.69 -33.07 -40.06
C PRO A 66 -22.00 -31.81 -39.24
N ARG A 67 -23.29 -31.58 -38.98
CA ARG A 67 -23.79 -30.45 -38.20
C ARG A 67 -24.68 -30.91 -37.07
N THR A 68 -24.65 -30.16 -35.98
CA THR A 68 -25.47 -30.36 -34.79
C THR A 68 -26.92 -29.89 -35.02
N ASN A 69 -27.83 -30.30 -34.14
CA ASN A 69 -29.25 -29.93 -34.15
C ASN A 69 -30.03 -30.41 -35.39
N GLU A 70 -29.77 -31.64 -35.86
CA GLU A 70 -30.46 -32.30 -36.99
C GLU A 70 -30.37 -31.53 -38.33
N LYS A 71 -29.42 -30.60 -38.45
CA LYS A 71 -29.20 -29.85 -39.69
C LYS A 71 -28.52 -30.74 -40.74
N PRO A 72 -28.84 -30.56 -42.04
CA PRO A 72 -28.19 -31.33 -43.10
C PRO A 72 -26.67 -31.06 -43.11
N PRO A 73 -25.85 -32.06 -43.51
CA PRO A 73 -24.41 -31.87 -43.65
C PRO A 73 -24.06 -30.69 -44.56
N PHE A 74 -23.01 -29.96 -44.20
CA PHE A 74 -22.56 -28.80 -44.93
C PHE A 74 -21.54 -29.17 -46.01
N ASN A 75 -21.66 -28.51 -47.15
CA ASN A 75 -20.71 -28.59 -48.26
C ASN A 75 -20.38 -27.17 -48.71
N PHE A 76 -19.08 -26.89 -48.89
CA PHE A 76 -18.64 -25.64 -49.48
C PHE A 76 -19.08 -25.56 -50.95
N ASN A 77 -19.85 -24.54 -51.28
CA ASN A 77 -20.20 -24.17 -52.65
C ASN A 77 -19.00 -23.50 -53.34
N THR A 78 -18.62 -23.99 -54.52
CA THR A 78 -17.48 -23.52 -55.33
C THR A 78 -17.84 -22.42 -56.32
N ALA A 79 -19.07 -21.92 -56.31
CA ALA A 79 -19.45 -20.76 -57.11
C ALA A 79 -18.61 -19.52 -56.77
N GLU A 80 -18.16 -18.77 -57.80
CA GLU A 80 -17.32 -17.57 -57.64
C GLU A 80 -17.99 -16.45 -56.81
N THR A 81 -19.31 -16.48 -56.69
CA THR A 81 -20.13 -15.54 -55.92
C THR A 81 -20.10 -15.77 -54.41
N ASN A 82 -19.53 -16.89 -53.95
CA ASN A 82 -19.52 -17.29 -52.55
C ASN A 82 -18.11 -17.16 -51.97
N SER A 83 -18.00 -16.46 -50.85
CA SER A 83 -16.76 -16.37 -50.07
C SER A 83 -17.00 -16.88 -48.65
N TYR A 84 -15.99 -17.49 -48.06
CA TYR A 84 -16.05 -18.06 -46.73
C TYR A 84 -15.09 -17.34 -45.81
N GLU A 85 -15.50 -17.13 -44.56
CA GLU A 85 -14.71 -16.54 -43.50
C GLU A 85 -14.56 -17.56 -42.37
N VAL A 86 -13.32 -17.99 -42.11
CA VAL A 86 -13.00 -18.80 -40.92
C VAL A 86 -12.68 -17.86 -39.78
N VAL A 87 -13.41 -17.97 -38.68
CA VAL A 87 -13.16 -17.23 -37.44
C VAL A 87 -12.45 -18.14 -36.47
N PHE A 88 -11.31 -17.72 -35.93
CA PHE A 88 -10.46 -18.52 -35.06
C PHE A 88 -9.81 -17.68 -33.96
N MET A 89 -9.38 -18.35 -32.90
CA MET A 89 -8.59 -17.80 -31.81
C MET A 89 -7.14 -18.26 -31.97
N LYS A 90 -6.20 -17.32 -31.83
CA LYS A 90 -4.77 -17.61 -31.83
C LYS A 90 -4.18 -17.34 -30.45
N GLU A 91 -3.65 -18.38 -29.80
CA GLU A 91 -2.85 -18.22 -28.58
C GLU A 91 -1.38 -17.99 -28.96
N ASN A 92 -0.89 -16.77 -28.72
CA ASN A 92 0.52 -16.37 -28.80
C ASN A 92 1.28 -16.50 -30.14
N SER A 93 2.44 -15.85 -30.19
CA SER A 93 3.23 -15.56 -31.41
C SER A 93 4.13 -16.71 -31.89
N GLU A 94 4.15 -17.85 -31.19
CA GLU A 94 4.87 -19.05 -31.62
C GLU A 94 3.87 -20.22 -31.64
N PHE A 95 3.88 -20.93 -32.77
CA PHE A 95 3.02 -22.05 -33.16
C PHE A 95 2.73 -23.01 -32.01
N ASP A 96 1.44 -23.19 -31.66
CA ASP A 96 0.83 -24.50 -31.31
C ASP A 96 -0.64 -24.45 -30.82
N SER A 97 -1.31 -23.29 -30.76
CA SER A 97 -2.76 -23.27 -30.44
C SER A 97 -3.58 -22.29 -31.29
N THR A 98 -4.07 -22.78 -32.43
CA THR A 98 -5.19 -22.17 -33.16
C THR A 98 -6.48 -22.93 -32.81
N ILE A 99 -7.51 -22.24 -32.35
CA ILE A 99 -8.83 -22.84 -32.09
C ILE A 99 -9.84 -22.25 -33.06
N ILE A 100 -10.44 -23.09 -33.90
CA ILE A 100 -11.46 -22.66 -34.85
C ILE A 100 -12.75 -22.41 -34.07
N LEU A 101 -13.41 -21.28 -34.31
CA LEU A 101 -14.61 -20.87 -33.59
C LEU A 101 -15.87 -21.05 -34.43
N GLN A 102 -15.84 -20.68 -35.71
CA GLN A 102 -16.97 -20.81 -36.63
C GLN A 102 -16.55 -20.56 -38.07
N VAL A 103 -17.39 -20.96 -39.01
CA VAL A 103 -17.26 -20.61 -40.43
C VAL A 103 -18.51 -19.87 -40.89
N ARG A 104 -18.30 -18.74 -41.58
CA ARG A 104 -19.36 -17.93 -42.18
C ARG A 104 -19.25 -17.97 -43.69
N GLU A 105 -20.39 -17.92 -44.37
CA GLU A 105 -20.50 -17.75 -45.80
C GLU A 105 -21.04 -16.36 -46.09
N THR A 106 -20.42 -15.67 -47.04
CA THR A 106 -20.91 -14.40 -47.59
C THR A 106 -21.31 -14.65 -49.04
N VAL A 107 -22.60 -14.46 -49.32
CA VAL A 107 -23.16 -14.61 -50.67
C VAL A 107 -23.43 -13.22 -51.25
N ASP A 108 -22.85 -12.95 -52.42
CA ASP A 108 -23.13 -11.73 -53.17
C ASP A 108 -24.37 -11.94 -54.05
N LYS A 109 -25.51 -11.35 -53.68
CA LYS A 109 -26.79 -11.47 -54.41
C LYS A 109 -26.89 -10.57 -55.65
N SER A 110 -25.78 -10.07 -56.19
CA SER A 110 -25.76 -9.14 -57.33
C SER A 110 -26.06 -9.79 -58.70
N ALA A 111 -26.69 -10.96 -58.73
CA ALA A 111 -27.15 -11.61 -59.95
C ALA A 111 -28.52 -12.30 -59.77
N SER A 112 -29.60 -11.53 -59.58
CA SER A 112 -30.95 -11.92 -60.03
C SER A 112 -32.01 -10.85 -59.73
N THR A 113 -32.10 -9.82 -60.57
CA THR A 113 -33.36 -9.24 -61.08
C THR A 113 -32.98 -8.08 -62.00
N GLY A 114 -33.17 -8.26 -63.31
CA GLY A 114 -33.18 -7.13 -64.23
C GLY A 114 -34.45 -6.35 -63.99
N ASP A 115 -34.35 -5.21 -63.31
CA ASP A 115 -35.42 -4.22 -63.25
C ASP A 115 -34.92 -2.91 -63.88
N PHE A 116 -35.65 -2.51 -64.92
CA PHE A 116 -35.26 -1.59 -65.98
C PHE A 116 -35.53 -0.11 -65.65
N PHE A 117 -35.79 0.24 -64.37
CA PHE A 117 -36.04 1.63 -63.97
C PHE A 117 -35.05 2.12 -62.93
N GLY A 118 -34.35 3.20 -63.29
CA GLY A 118 -33.23 3.76 -62.54
C GLY A 118 -33.60 4.25 -61.14
N THR A 119 -33.00 3.61 -60.15
CA THR A 119 -32.73 4.16 -58.82
C THR A 119 -31.26 3.90 -58.50
N SER A 120 -30.60 4.86 -57.85
CA SER A 120 -29.18 4.86 -57.44
C SER A 120 -28.65 3.49 -57.00
N PRO A 121 -27.34 3.20 -57.21
CA PRO A 121 -26.77 1.91 -56.82
C PRO A 121 -26.98 1.71 -55.32
N SER A 122 -27.92 0.85 -54.96
CA SER A 122 -28.04 0.32 -53.61
C SER A 122 -26.75 -0.45 -53.34
N GLU A 123 -26.07 -0.13 -52.25
CA GLU A 123 -24.97 -0.93 -51.73
C GLU A 123 -25.32 -2.42 -51.83
N SER A 124 -24.44 -3.21 -52.43
CA SER A 124 -24.57 -4.66 -52.53
C SER A 124 -24.99 -5.24 -51.17
N SER A 125 -26.19 -5.81 -51.07
CA SER A 125 -26.64 -6.49 -49.85
C SER A 125 -25.88 -7.81 -49.72
N LYS A 126 -24.70 -7.76 -49.09
CA LYS A 126 -23.95 -8.96 -48.72
C LYS A 126 -24.65 -9.63 -47.56
N GLU A 127 -25.15 -10.85 -47.77
CA GLU A 127 -25.76 -11.65 -46.71
C GLU A 127 -24.69 -12.53 -46.09
N VAL A 128 -24.49 -12.42 -44.77
CA VAL A 128 -23.51 -13.20 -44.01
C VAL A 128 -24.25 -14.27 -43.20
N ASN A 129 -24.03 -15.53 -43.55
CA ASN A 129 -24.68 -16.68 -42.92
C ASN A 129 -23.65 -17.52 -42.16
N VAL A 130 -23.95 -17.89 -40.91
CA VAL A 130 -23.10 -18.82 -40.14
C VAL A 130 -23.39 -20.25 -40.61
N VAL A 131 -22.44 -20.83 -41.33
CA VAL A 131 -22.59 -22.17 -41.95
C VAL A 131 -22.12 -23.30 -41.02
N LEU A 132 -21.09 -23.04 -40.22
CA LEU A 132 -20.64 -23.91 -39.13
C LEU A 132 -20.56 -23.06 -37.85
N THR A 133 -21.36 -23.43 -36.85
CA THR A 133 -21.40 -22.75 -35.55
C THR A 133 -20.32 -23.29 -34.62
N PHE A 134 -20.05 -22.62 -33.51
CA PHE A 134 -19.10 -23.10 -32.50
C PHE A 134 -19.44 -24.51 -31.99
N GLN A 135 -20.73 -24.79 -31.77
CA GLN A 135 -21.19 -26.11 -31.37
C GLN A 135 -20.89 -27.17 -32.45
N ASP A 136 -21.03 -26.83 -33.74
CA ASP A 136 -20.64 -27.71 -34.83
C ASP A 136 -19.13 -27.98 -34.83
N ILE A 137 -18.31 -26.95 -34.57
CA ILE A 137 -16.85 -27.07 -34.51
C ILE A 137 -16.38 -27.90 -33.30
N GLU A 138 -17.00 -27.75 -32.13
CA GLU A 138 -16.71 -28.59 -30.96
C GLU A 138 -17.08 -30.06 -31.22
N GLU A 139 -18.23 -30.32 -31.83
CA GLU A 139 -18.63 -31.68 -32.22
C GLU A 139 -17.64 -32.28 -33.23
N LEU A 140 -17.16 -31.50 -34.21
CA LEU A 140 -16.11 -31.95 -35.14
C LEU A 140 -14.82 -32.30 -34.38
N TYR A 141 -14.41 -31.48 -33.41
CA TYR A 141 -13.21 -31.70 -32.61
C TYR A 141 -13.26 -33.02 -31.81
N PHE A 142 -14.40 -33.32 -31.17
CA PHE A 142 -14.53 -34.48 -30.30
C PHE A 142 -14.97 -35.76 -31.03
N THR A 143 -15.81 -35.65 -32.06
CA THR A 143 -16.49 -36.79 -32.70
C THR A 143 -15.98 -37.10 -34.11
N TYR A 144 -15.47 -36.09 -34.85
CA TYR A 144 -15.01 -36.24 -36.24
C TYR A 144 -13.61 -35.65 -36.46
N PRO A 145 -12.57 -36.19 -35.77
CA PRO A 145 -11.25 -35.58 -35.70
C PRO A 145 -10.56 -35.43 -37.07
N ASP A 146 -10.81 -36.33 -38.02
CA ASP A 146 -10.24 -36.24 -39.38
C ASP A 146 -10.78 -35.03 -40.15
N THR A 147 -12.08 -34.73 -40.00
CA THR A 147 -12.73 -33.57 -40.62
C THR A 147 -12.30 -32.27 -39.94
N TYR A 148 -12.17 -32.28 -38.61
CA TYR A 148 -11.62 -31.13 -37.88
C TYR A 148 -10.16 -30.86 -38.28
N ALA A 149 -9.32 -31.90 -38.38
CA ALA A 149 -7.94 -31.79 -38.79
C ALA A 149 -7.81 -31.20 -40.21
N ALA A 150 -8.66 -31.63 -41.16
CA ALA A 150 -8.70 -31.04 -42.51
C ALA A 150 -9.07 -29.54 -42.48
N LEU A 151 -10.03 -29.14 -41.64
CA LEU A 151 -10.43 -27.74 -41.49
C LEU A 151 -9.34 -26.90 -40.81
N PHE A 152 -8.63 -27.50 -39.85
CA PHE A 152 -7.48 -26.90 -39.19
C PHE A 152 -6.30 -26.70 -40.14
N THR A 153 -5.92 -27.72 -40.91
CA THR A 153 -4.86 -27.61 -41.93
C THR A 153 -5.19 -26.56 -42.99
N LEU A 154 -6.46 -26.46 -43.41
CA LEU A 154 -6.92 -25.37 -44.28
C LEU A 154 -6.72 -24.00 -43.62
N THR A 155 -7.09 -23.87 -42.35
CA THR A 155 -6.98 -22.61 -41.59
C THR A 155 -5.52 -22.18 -41.43
N GLU A 156 -4.62 -23.11 -41.09
CA GLU A 156 -3.17 -22.85 -41.02
C GLU A 156 -2.60 -22.44 -42.38
N PHE A 157 -2.97 -23.15 -43.45
CA PHE A 157 -2.57 -22.79 -44.81
C PHE A 157 -3.00 -21.36 -45.17
N LEU A 158 -4.23 -20.97 -44.81
CA LEU A 158 -4.71 -19.61 -45.05
C LEU A 158 -3.93 -18.58 -44.24
N ILE A 159 -3.71 -18.82 -42.93
CA ILE A 159 -2.95 -17.92 -42.04
C ILE A 159 -1.51 -17.72 -42.54
N HIS A 160 -0.88 -18.74 -43.11
CA HIS A 160 0.47 -18.64 -43.65
C HIS A 160 0.55 -17.81 -44.94
N ASN A 161 -0.52 -17.79 -45.74
CA ASN A 161 -0.51 -17.15 -47.06
C ASN A 161 -1.18 -15.77 -47.09
N ASN A 162 -2.02 -15.43 -46.11
CA ASN A 162 -2.70 -14.14 -46.03
C ASN A 162 -2.68 -13.59 -44.59
N GLU A 163 -2.73 -12.27 -44.44
CA GLU A 163 -2.84 -11.64 -43.12
C GLU A 163 -4.28 -11.74 -42.57
N PRO A 164 -4.48 -12.34 -41.38
CA PRO A 164 -5.81 -12.41 -40.76
C PRO A 164 -6.34 -11.03 -40.35
N LEU A 165 -7.65 -10.82 -40.51
CA LEU A 165 -8.37 -9.66 -40.03
C LEU A 165 -8.69 -9.80 -38.53
N LYS A 166 -8.32 -8.82 -37.73
CA LYS A 166 -8.61 -8.81 -36.28
C LYS A 166 -10.05 -8.38 -36.01
N LEU A 167 -10.86 -9.24 -35.41
CA LEU A 167 -12.29 -8.99 -35.15
C LEU A 167 -12.56 -8.46 -33.73
N LEU A 168 -11.87 -8.98 -32.72
CA LEU A 168 -12.04 -8.52 -31.34
C LEU A 168 -10.71 -8.70 -30.59
N GLY A 169 -10.19 -7.59 -30.05
CA GLY A 169 -9.15 -7.62 -29.03
C GLY A 169 -9.72 -7.05 -27.75
N ILE A 170 -9.79 -7.85 -26.68
CA ILE A 170 -10.06 -7.28 -25.35
C ILE A 170 -8.80 -6.54 -24.95
N LYS A 171 -8.83 -5.20 -25.06
CA LYS A 171 -7.93 -4.39 -24.24
C LYS A 171 -8.39 -4.60 -22.82
N VAL A 172 -7.57 -5.22 -21.99
CA VAL A 172 -7.74 -5.12 -20.54
C VAL A 172 -7.80 -3.63 -20.25
N ASP A 173 -8.96 -3.15 -19.83
CA ASP A 173 -9.11 -1.77 -19.43
C ASP A 173 -8.15 -1.55 -18.25
N ASP A 174 -7.11 -0.72 -18.46
CA ASP A 174 -6.12 -0.36 -17.45
C ASP A 174 -6.79 0.23 -16.18
N GLN A 175 -8.08 0.56 -16.24
CA GLN A 175 -8.85 1.06 -15.10
C GLN A 175 -9.48 -0.04 -14.24
N VAL A 176 -9.78 -1.23 -14.79
CA VAL A 176 -10.51 -2.28 -14.05
C VAL A 176 -9.57 -3.14 -13.19
N ASN A 177 -8.30 -3.27 -13.55
CA ASN A 177 -7.29 -3.95 -12.73
C ASN A 177 -6.72 -3.10 -11.58
N LYS A 178 -7.09 -1.82 -11.47
CA LYS A 178 -6.52 -0.91 -10.47
C LYS A 178 -7.04 -1.10 -9.04
N SER A 179 -8.02 -1.96 -8.77
CA SER A 179 -8.78 -1.92 -7.50
C SER A 179 -8.51 -3.04 -6.49
N LYS A 180 -7.28 -3.56 -6.37
CA LYS A 180 -6.92 -4.46 -5.24
C LYS A 180 -5.54 -4.14 -4.66
N GLY A 181 -5.50 -4.01 -3.33
CA GLY A 181 -4.37 -3.66 -2.47
C GLY A 181 -2.98 -3.90 -3.05
N ILE A 182 -2.37 -2.86 -3.61
CA ILE A 182 -1.00 -2.90 -4.14
C ILE A 182 -0.06 -2.39 -3.05
N SER A 183 0.88 -3.22 -2.59
CA SER A 183 2.04 -2.76 -1.81
C SER A 183 3.26 -2.66 -2.73
N SER A 184 4.06 -1.62 -2.55
CA SER A 184 5.31 -1.48 -3.28
C SER A 184 6.28 -2.62 -2.95
N LYS A 185 7.03 -3.05 -3.97
CA LYS A 185 8.06 -4.10 -3.83
C LYS A 185 9.28 -3.61 -3.01
N ASN A 186 9.42 -2.29 -2.83
CA ASN A 186 10.54 -1.61 -2.18
C ASN A 186 10.07 -0.65 -1.05
N ASN A 187 10.94 0.21 -0.51
CA ASN A 187 10.63 1.08 0.64
C ASN A 187 9.68 2.25 0.33
N GLN A 188 9.14 2.36 -0.89
CA GLN A 188 8.30 3.47 -1.31
C GLN A 188 7.09 3.72 -0.39
N ASP A 189 6.37 2.67 0.00
CA ASP A 189 5.21 2.80 0.90
C ASP A 189 5.61 3.43 2.25
N PHE A 190 6.74 2.99 2.80
CA PHE A 190 7.28 3.51 4.06
C PHE A 190 7.76 4.95 3.92
N LEU A 191 8.54 5.28 2.89
CA LEU A 191 9.03 6.64 2.67
C LEU A 191 7.88 7.61 2.42
N ASN A 192 6.89 7.22 1.61
CA ASN A 192 5.68 8.01 1.40
C ASN A 192 4.95 8.25 2.72
N TYR A 193 4.77 7.20 3.52
CA TYR A 193 4.12 7.34 4.82
C TYR A 193 4.90 8.26 5.78
N GLN A 194 6.22 8.09 5.89
CA GLN A 194 7.06 8.86 6.80
C GLN A 194 7.19 10.32 6.37
N THR A 195 7.36 10.62 5.08
CA THR A 195 7.39 11.99 4.54
C THR A 195 6.13 12.77 4.94
N VAL A 196 4.99 12.08 4.97
CA VAL A 196 3.71 12.68 5.30
C VAL A 196 3.50 12.81 6.79
N ASN A 197 3.76 11.77 7.58
CA ASN A 197 3.29 11.71 8.97
C ASN A 197 4.39 11.98 10.00
N SER A 198 5.66 11.78 9.63
CA SER A 198 6.79 11.92 10.55
C SER A 198 7.18 13.38 10.79
N ASN A 199 7.80 13.65 11.93
CA ASN A 199 8.39 14.96 12.25
C ASN A 199 9.81 15.07 11.71
N HIS A 200 10.44 13.96 11.35
CA HIS A 200 11.78 13.93 10.78
C HIS A 200 11.74 14.22 9.28
N HIS A 201 12.83 14.75 8.74
CA HIS A 201 12.96 14.98 7.31
C HIS A 201 13.24 13.66 6.58
N TYR A 202 12.40 13.30 5.60
CA TYR A 202 12.65 12.20 4.68
C TYR A 202 12.79 12.76 3.27
N PRO A 203 13.79 12.33 2.49
CA PRO A 203 13.91 12.74 1.11
C PRO A 203 12.71 12.27 0.29
N LYS A 204 12.09 13.20 -0.46
CA LYS A 204 10.99 12.86 -1.37
C LYS A 204 11.54 12.02 -2.52
N VAL A 205 11.04 10.79 -2.63
CA VAL A 205 11.34 9.94 -3.79
C VAL A 205 10.53 10.46 -4.98
N VAL A 206 11.19 11.07 -5.96
CA VAL A 206 10.55 11.44 -7.22
C VAL A 206 10.38 10.17 -8.06
N LEU A 207 9.13 9.72 -8.22
CA LEU A 207 8.80 8.68 -9.20
C LEU A 207 9.18 9.16 -10.60
N GLN A 208 10.19 8.53 -11.20
CA GLN A 208 10.60 8.79 -12.60
C GLN A 208 9.52 8.38 -13.62
N THR A 209 8.34 7.92 -13.19
CA THR A 209 7.23 7.50 -14.05
C THR A 209 6.34 8.64 -14.57
N GLN A 210 6.78 9.90 -14.49
CA GLN A 210 6.22 10.90 -15.40
C GLN A 210 6.93 10.76 -16.75
N LYS A 211 6.40 9.86 -17.60
CA LYS A 211 6.49 10.03 -19.06
C LYS A 211 6.35 11.53 -19.33
N LYS A 212 7.37 12.15 -19.94
CA LYS A 212 7.40 13.57 -20.35
C LYS A 212 6.03 13.99 -20.89
N LEU A 213 5.16 14.45 -20.00
CA LEU A 213 3.90 15.07 -20.36
C LEU A 213 4.31 16.42 -20.93
N ARG A 214 3.97 16.63 -22.20
CA ARG A 214 4.18 17.88 -22.92
C ARG A 214 3.92 19.04 -21.97
N ARG A 215 4.94 19.89 -21.82
CA ARG A 215 4.93 21.14 -21.06
C ARG A 215 3.60 21.87 -21.24
N SER A 216 2.72 21.73 -20.26
CA SER A 216 1.64 22.69 -20.04
C SER A 216 2.28 23.92 -19.40
N ARG A 217 1.92 25.08 -19.94
CA ARG A 217 2.43 26.39 -19.55
C ARG A 217 1.84 26.74 -18.19
N GLY A 218 2.58 26.47 -17.11
CA GLY A 218 2.20 26.85 -15.75
C GLY A 218 2.76 25.91 -14.69
N GLN A 219 3.71 26.41 -13.90
CA GLN A 219 4.31 25.79 -12.70
C GLN A 219 5.28 24.61 -12.93
N THR A 220 6.49 24.95 -13.34
CA THR A 220 7.70 24.31 -12.80
C THR A 220 8.33 25.31 -11.85
N ALA A 221 7.97 25.26 -10.57
CA ALA A 221 8.88 25.72 -9.54
C ALA A 221 9.85 24.55 -9.32
N GLU A 222 11.11 24.70 -9.71
CA GLU A 222 12.17 23.89 -9.12
C GLU A 222 12.02 24.05 -7.60
N ALA A 223 11.99 22.93 -6.87
CA ALA A 223 11.85 22.97 -5.42
C ALA A 223 13.03 23.79 -4.87
N GLU A 224 12.73 24.93 -4.27
CA GLU A 224 13.72 25.82 -3.69
C GLU A 224 14.49 25.04 -2.61
N VAL A 225 15.78 24.82 -2.84
CA VAL A 225 16.63 24.07 -1.91
C VAL A 225 16.91 24.98 -0.73
N VAL A 226 16.21 24.74 0.37
CA VAL A 226 16.39 25.48 1.62
C VAL A 226 17.42 24.81 2.53
N ASP A 227 18.27 25.61 3.15
CA ASP A 227 19.35 25.14 4.03
C ASP A 227 18.84 24.56 5.35
N TYR A 228 17.62 24.91 5.75
CA TYR A 228 17.02 24.44 7.01
C TYR A 228 15.53 24.11 6.84
N LYS A 229 15.03 23.22 7.69
CA LYS A 229 13.64 22.76 7.70
C LYS A 229 13.11 22.74 9.13
N ILE A 230 11.86 23.13 9.30
CA ILE A 230 11.18 23.21 10.61
C ILE A 230 9.83 22.53 10.52
N ASP A 231 9.54 21.64 11.46
CA ASP A 231 8.19 21.10 11.70
C ASP A 231 7.80 21.42 13.13
N ALA A 232 6.69 22.13 13.33
CA ALA A 232 6.26 22.55 14.65
C ALA A 232 4.75 22.40 14.81
N SER A 233 4.33 21.85 15.94
CA SER A 233 2.96 21.95 16.44
C SER A 233 3.00 22.29 17.94
N PHE A 234 1.83 22.39 18.57
CA PHE A 234 1.77 22.64 20.01
C PHE A 234 2.36 21.50 20.86
N GLY A 235 2.51 20.29 20.33
CA GLY A 235 3.04 19.14 21.06
C GLY A 235 4.50 18.78 20.72
N ASN A 236 5.06 19.33 19.64
CA ASN A 236 6.35 18.91 19.10
C ASN A 236 7.03 20.03 18.31
N VAL A 237 8.36 19.98 18.27
CA VAL A 237 9.18 20.78 17.36
C VAL A 237 10.31 19.90 16.84
N SER A 238 10.55 19.91 15.54
CA SER A 238 11.74 19.34 14.94
C SER A 238 12.44 20.36 14.05
N PHE A 239 13.75 20.20 13.98
CA PHE A 239 14.62 21.03 13.17
C PHE A 239 15.63 20.16 12.42
N PHE A 240 15.82 20.48 11.15
CA PHE A 240 16.82 19.87 10.29
C PHE A 240 17.63 20.96 9.59
N TYR A 241 18.91 20.70 9.37
CA TYR A 241 19.83 21.57 8.65
C TYR A 241 20.58 20.75 7.61
N LYS A 242 20.82 21.30 6.42
CA LYS A 242 21.36 20.58 5.25
C LYS A 242 22.66 19.82 5.53
N ASP A 243 23.55 20.38 6.36
CA ASP A 243 24.86 19.77 6.67
C ASP A 243 24.73 18.56 7.62
N LEU A 244 23.51 18.29 8.12
CA LEU A 244 23.14 17.08 8.85
C LEU A 244 22.63 15.96 7.95
N ASP A 245 22.66 16.16 6.63
CA ASP A 245 22.57 15.11 5.62
C ASP A 245 23.98 14.64 5.27
N LEU A 246 24.37 13.51 5.83
CA LEU A 246 25.70 12.92 5.69
C LEU A 246 25.80 11.98 4.47
N GLY A 247 24.80 11.98 3.59
CA GLY A 247 24.75 11.15 2.37
C GLY A 247 24.45 9.66 2.59
N TYR A 248 24.67 9.13 3.80
CA TYR A 248 24.19 7.81 4.24
C TYR A 248 23.26 7.92 5.46
N SER A 249 23.08 9.14 5.98
CA SER A 249 22.26 9.41 7.14
C SER A 249 21.69 10.82 7.13
N THR A 250 20.40 10.99 7.41
CA THR A 250 19.79 12.31 7.73
C THR A 250 19.53 12.41 9.23
N ILE A 251 19.95 13.51 9.86
CA ILE A 251 19.81 13.73 11.31
C ILE A 251 18.96 14.97 11.59
N SER A 252 17.98 14.87 12.48
CA SER A 252 17.20 16.02 12.98
C SER A 252 17.24 16.10 14.50
N GLY A 253 17.17 17.33 15.01
CA GLY A 253 16.85 17.58 16.41
C GLY A 253 15.33 17.56 16.62
N GLU A 254 14.88 17.00 17.73
CA GLU A 254 13.45 16.87 18.05
C GLU A 254 13.18 17.17 19.53
N VAL A 255 12.08 17.86 19.79
CA VAL A 255 11.45 18.07 21.09
C VAL A 255 9.99 17.62 21.01
N ASP A 256 9.52 16.83 21.97
CA ASP A 256 8.18 16.24 21.97
C ASP A 256 7.63 16.13 23.39
N MET A 257 6.36 16.48 23.55
CA MET A 257 5.63 16.46 24.82
C MET A 257 4.65 15.28 24.95
N GLY A 258 4.55 14.45 23.93
CA GLY A 258 3.73 13.25 23.91
C GLY A 258 4.41 12.03 24.54
N ALA A 259 3.61 10.98 24.78
CA ALA A 259 4.08 9.66 25.17
C ALA A 259 3.42 8.61 24.26
N LYS A 260 4.21 7.71 23.64
CA LYS A 260 3.73 6.80 22.60
C LYS A 260 2.84 5.67 23.15
N VAL A 261 3.30 5.03 24.24
CA VAL A 261 2.64 3.85 24.82
C VAL A 261 1.54 4.24 25.80
N LEU A 262 1.68 5.40 26.45
CA LEU A 262 0.65 5.88 27.36
C LEU A 262 -0.48 6.51 26.56
N ASN A 263 -1.72 6.23 26.95
CA ASN A 263 -2.89 6.89 26.41
C ASN A 263 -3.04 8.30 27.02
N LEU A 264 -2.05 9.16 26.79
CA LEU A 264 -1.97 10.54 27.26
C LEU A 264 -1.70 11.49 26.07
N HIS A 265 -2.40 12.61 26.01
CA HIS A 265 -2.11 13.69 25.08
C HIS A 265 -0.83 14.44 25.46
N PRO A 266 -0.28 15.26 24.54
CA PRO A 266 0.79 16.19 24.87
C PRO A 266 0.44 16.99 26.14
N TRP A 267 1.46 17.32 26.93
CA TRP A 267 1.33 18.06 28.21
C TRP A 267 0.70 17.28 29.36
N GLN A 268 -0.16 16.28 29.10
CA GLN A 268 -0.71 15.41 30.17
C GLN A 268 0.35 14.47 30.76
N ALA A 269 1.34 14.07 29.95
CA ALA A 269 2.45 13.25 30.41
C ALA A 269 3.31 13.95 31.47
N MET A 270 3.21 15.28 31.61
CA MET A 270 4.05 16.07 32.52
C MET A 270 5.54 15.80 32.30
N SER A 271 5.92 15.63 31.03
CA SER A 271 7.31 15.42 30.61
C SER A 271 7.56 16.07 29.27
N LEU A 272 8.76 16.61 29.10
CA LEU A 272 9.32 17.00 27.82
C LEU A 272 10.40 16.00 27.42
N THR A 273 10.38 15.59 26.17
CA THR A 273 11.41 14.73 25.59
C THR A 273 12.19 15.53 24.57
N ALA A 274 13.51 15.40 24.57
CA ALA A 274 14.37 16.10 23.63
C ALA A 274 15.53 15.19 23.22
N GLY A 275 15.92 15.26 21.96
CA GLY A 275 17.03 14.47 21.44
C GLY A 275 17.17 14.53 19.93
N ILE A 276 17.64 13.42 19.37
CA ILE A 276 17.95 13.31 17.94
C ILE A 276 17.16 12.16 17.31
N ARG A 277 16.88 12.31 16.02
CA ARG A 277 16.39 11.25 15.16
C ARG A 277 17.25 11.15 13.92
N SER A 278 17.61 9.92 13.55
CA SER A 278 18.55 9.60 12.49
C SER A 278 17.92 8.57 11.56
N LEU A 279 17.94 8.84 10.26
CA LEU A 279 17.60 7.88 9.22
C LEU A 279 18.88 7.37 8.60
N VAL A 280 19.30 6.15 8.91
CA VAL A 280 20.53 5.53 8.42
C VAL A 280 20.21 4.52 7.33
N THR A 281 20.97 4.56 6.24
CA THR A 281 20.88 3.57 5.15
C THR A 281 22.10 2.67 5.13
N ILE A 282 21.88 1.36 5.09
CA ILE A 282 22.93 0.36 4.97
C ILE A 282 22.97 -0.10 3.51
N SER A 283 24.02 0.30 2.79
CA SER A 283 24.23 0.00 1.37
C SER A 283 25.69 -0.34 1.08
N ALA A 284 25.91 -1.14 0.03
CA ALA A 284 27.26 -1.43 -0.49
C ALA A 284 27.75 -0.39 -1.52
N ALA A 285 26.88 0.52 -1.98
CA ALA A 285 27.15 1.51 -3.02
C ALA A 285 26.58 2.90 -2.68
N ALA A 286 26.41 3.78 -3.68
CA ALA A 286 25.75 5.08 -3.52
C ALA A 286 24.29 4.90 -3.02
N GLN A 287 23.87 5.78 -2.11
CA GLN A 287 22.60 5.68 -1.39
C GLN A 287 21.39 5.56 -2.32
N ASN A 288 20.58 4.53 -2.10
CA ASN A 288 19.29 4.33 -2.75
C ASN A 288 18.23 3.99 -1.70
N LEU A 289 17.56 5.02 -1.17
CA LEU A 289 16.52 4.90 -0.13
C LEU A 289 15.39 3.93 -0.49
N LEU A 290 15.10 3.75 -1.78
CA LEU A 290 14.05 2.84 -2.21
C LEU A 290 14.44 1.38 -1.97
N GLU A 291 15.66 1.00 -2.28
CA GLU A 291 16.10 -0.40 -2.31
C GLU A 291 16.97 -0.78 -1.09
N ASP A 292 17.64 0.19 -0.46
CA ASP A 292 18.54 -0.06 0.66
C ASP A 292 17.79 -0.43 1.94
N PHE A 293 18.48 -1.13 2.85
CA PHE A 293 17.96 -1.34 4.19
C PHE A 293 18.07 -0.05 5.00
N ILE A 294 16.94 0.40 5.57
CA ILE A 294 16.85 1.66 6.30
C ILE A 294 16.59 1.37 7.78
N ILE A 295 17.32 2.08 8.64
CA ILE A 295 17.09 2.16 10.08
C ILE A 295 16.74 3.60 10.42
N ASP A 296 15.53 3.81 10.91
CA ASP A 296 15.09 5.07 11.50
C ASP A 296 15.17 4.95 13.02
N ALA A 297 16.10 5.66 13.63
CA ALA A 297 16.38 5.59 15.06
C ALA A 297 16.23 6.95 15.73
N ARG A 298 15.42 7.00 16.79
CA ARG A 298 15.17 8.16 17.63
C ARG A 298 15.68 7.88 19.04
N LEU A 299 16.58 8.74 19.52
CA LEU A 299 17.16 8.67 20.86
C LEU A 299 16.86 9.98 21.59
N MET A 300 16.18 9.91 22.74
CA MET A 300 15.78 11.09 23.49
C MET A 300 16.00 10.97 24.99
N GLY A 301 16.33 12.09 25.62
CA GLY A 301 16.18 12.28 27.06
C GLY A 301 14.75 12.71 27.39
N ARG A 302 14.16 12.09 28.40
CA ARG A 302 12.86 12.48 28.98
C ARG A 302 13.12 13.25 30.27
N ILE A 303 12.60 14.47 30.33
CA ILE A 303 12.73 15.39 31.45
C ILE A 303 11.34 15.62 32.02
N LYS A 304 11.19 15.43 33.32
CA LYS A 304 9.92 15.73 33.99
C LYS A 304 9.64 17.23 33.98
N LEU A 305 8.39 17.60 33.70
CA LEU A 305 7.85 18.94 33.83
C LEU A 305 6.66 18.96 34.81
N ASN A 306 6.32 20.13 35.35
CA ASN A 306 5.06 20.29 36.08
C ASN A 306 4.10 21.12 35.23
N THR A 307 3.26 20.43 34.46
CA THR A 307 2.25 21.02 33.57
C THR A 307 0.83 20.89 34.12
N SER A 308 0.69 20.47 35.39
CA SER A 308 -0.62 20.17 36.01
C SER A 308 -1.60 21.35 35.96
N SER A 309 -1.12 22.58 36.19
CA SER A 309 -1.90 23.81 36.10
C SER A 309 -2.01 24.37 34.67
N LEU A 310 -1.07 24.00 33.80
CA LEU A 310 -1.07 24.44 32.41
C LEU A 310 -2.17 23.73 31.63
N VAL A 311 -2.28 22.40 31.76
CA VAL A 311 -3.22 21.58 30.98
C VAL A 311 -4.67 22.07 31.12
N THR A 312 -5.08 22.49 32.32
CA THR A 312 -6.45 22.97 32.57
C THR A 312 -6.71 24.41 32.10
N SER A 313 -5.66 25.16 31.71
CA SER A 313 -5.77 26.54 31.23
C SER A 313 -5.59 26.69 29.72
N LEU A 314 -5.27 25.60 29.01
CA LEU A 314 -5.07 25.63 27.56
C LEU A 314 -6.40 25.46 26.79
N PRO A 315 -6.76 26.40 25.90
CA PRO A 315 -8.08 26.39 25.23
C PRO A 315 -8.24 25.30 24.15
N PHE A 316 -7.18 24.55 23.86
CA PHE A 316 -7.15 23.50 22.83
C PHE A 316 -6.84 22.11 23.42
N VAL A 317 -6.80 22.00 24.75
CA VAL A 317 -6.64 20.73 25.48
C VAL A 317 -7.88 20.50 26.34
N PHE A 318 -8.76 19.59 25.91
CA PHE A 318 -10.00 19.28 26.62
C PHE A 318 -9.84 17.96 27.33
N VAL A 319 -9.25 18.03 28.52
CA VAL A 319 -8.93 16.84 29.30
C VAL A 319 -9.13 17.08 30.78
N THR A 320 -9.50 16.03 31.51
CA THR A 320 -9.44 16.07 32.97
C THR A 320 -7.98 16.16 33.45
N THR A 321 -7.76 16.76 34.62
CA THR A 321 -6.45 16.90 35.25
C THR A 321 -5.61 15.62 35.17
N PRO A 322 -4.33 15.69 34.75
CA PRO A 322 -3.49 14.50 34.60
C PRO A 322 -3.32 13.78 35.94
N LYS A 323 -3.53 12.45 35.96
CA LYS A 323 -3.42 11.61 37.18
C LYS A 323 -2.16 10.74 37.22
N LEU A 324 -1.38 10.69 36.14
CA LEU A 324 -0.21 9.82 36.01
C LEU A 324 1.08 10.63 35.86
N ASN A 325 2.04 10.42 36.77
CA ASN A 325 3.35 11.05 36.71
C ASN A 325 4.32 10.25 35.82
N VAL A 326 4.89 10.88 34.80
CA VAL A 326 5.93 10.28 33.97
C VAL A 326 7.30 10.77 34.46
N GLY A 327 8.18 9.84 34.84
CA GLY A 327 9.49 10.17 35.40
C GLY A 327 10.54 10.51 34.34
N SER A 328 11.62 11.19 34.72
CA SER A 328 12.76 11.42 33.82
C SER A 328 13.42 10.11 33.40
N GLY A 329 14.03 10.09 32.21
CA GLY A 329 14.52 8.85 31.62
C GLY A 329 15.14 8.98 30.23
N LEU A 330 15.26 7.85 29.54
CA LEU A 330 15.70 7.72 28.16
C LEU A 330 14.61 7.05 27.32
N ILE A 331 14.52 7.46 26.07
CA ILE A 331 13.63 6.88 25.06
C ILE A 331 14.48 6.44 23.87
N LEU A 332 14.23 5.22 23.41
CA LEU A 332 14.73 4.65 22.18
C LEU A 332 13.51 4.23 21.34
N ASP A 333 13.38 4.76 20.13
CA ASP A 333 12.37 4.33 19.15
C ASP A 333 13.09 4.00 17.85
N VAL A 334 13.01 2.76 17.40
CA VAL A 334 13.71 2.26 16.23
C VAL A 334 12.70 1.64 15.29
N SER A 335 12.70 2.06 14.03
CA SER A 335 11.94 1.46 12.95
C SER A 335 12.91 0.98 11.88
N ALA A 336 12.82 -0.29 11.49
CA ALA A 336 13.65 -0.86 10.44
C ALA A 336 12.79 -1.29 9.26
N THR A 337 13.30 -1.04 8.05
CA THR A 337 12.60 -1.42 6.82
C THR A 337 12.78 -2.90 6.49
N ARG A 338 12.13 -3.36 5.42
CA ARG A 338 12.01 -4.78 5.11
C ARG A 338 13.38 -5.40 4.80
N ALA A 339 14.01 -6.01 5.79
CA ALA A 339 15.03 -7.01 5.52
C ALA A 339 14.34 -8.22 4.88
N TYR A 340 14.62 -8.49 3.60
CA TYR A 340 14.30 -9.75 2.93
C TYR A 340 12.80 -10.17 2.97
N GLY A 341 11.88 -9.21 2.80
CA GLY A 341 10.43 -9.50 2.70
C GLY A 341 9.66 -9.56 4.02
N MET A 342 10.32 -9.36 5.18
CA MET A 342 9.64 -9.15 6.45
C MET A 342 8.83 -7.84 6.44
N PRO A 343 7.72 -7.72 7.19
CA PRO A 343 7.09 -6.42 7.42
C PRO A 343 8.04 -5.47 8.15
N PHE A 344 7.77 -4.17 8.08
CA PHE A 344 8.59 -3.17 8.76
C PHE A 344 8.49 -3.40 10.27
N ILE A 345 9.62 -3.40 10.98
CA ILE A 345 9.64 -3.69 12.41
C ILE A 345 9.82 -2.38 13.16
N ASN A 346 8.97 -2.13 14.16
CA ASN A 346 9.09 -0.99 15.05
C ASN A 346 9.31 -1.47 16.48
N PHE A 347 10.22 -0.83 17.19
CA PHE A 347 10.52 -1.08 18.59
C PHE A 347 10.64 0.25 19.34
N TYR A 348 9.87 0.40 20.41
CA TYR A 348 9.90 1.54 21.30
C TYR A 348 10.22 1.07 22.72
N LEU A 349 11.10 1.80 23.39
CA LEU A 349 11.43 1.61 24.80
C LEU A 349 11.58 2.98 25.46
N ALA A 350 10.84 3.20 26.54
CA ALA A 350 11.09 4.29 27.47
C ALA A 350 11.42 3.72 28.84
N THR A 351 12.53 4.16 29.41
CA THR A 351 13.05 3.72 30.70
C THR A 351 13.36 4.95 31.55
N GLY A 352 13.01 4.91 32.82
CA GLY A 352 13.16 6.02 33.75
C GLY A 352 13.62 5.57 35.12
N ALA A 353 14.02 6.55 35.94
CA ALA A 353 14.47 6.29 37.29
C ALA A 353 13.36 5.63 38.13
N THR A 354 13.72 4.59 38.89
CA THR A 354 12.82 3.82 39.76
C THR A 354 12.80 4.32 41.20
N LYS A 355 13.61 5.32 41.54
CA LYS A 355 13.60 5.95 42.87
C LYS A 355 12.48 6.99 42.95
N ALA A 356 11.88 7.11 44.14
CA ALA A 356 10.75 8.02 44.40
C ALA A 356 11.07 9.45 43.93
N PHE A 357 10.48 9.83 42.80
CA PHE A 357 10.56 11.18 42.27
C PHE A 357 9.48 12.03 42.95
N THR A 358 9.78 13.28 43.32
CA THR A 358 8.78 14.24 43.84
C THR A 358 7.63 14.41 42.84
N PRO A 359 6.41 13.90 43.08
CA PRO A 359 5.34 13.90 42.08
C PRO A 359 4.98 15.32 41.66
N SER A 360 4.62 15.50 40.39
CA SER A 360 3.98 16.75 39.92
C SER A 360 2.54 16.82 40.41
N VAL A 361 1.85 15.67 40.49
CA VAL A 361 0.48 15.56 40.96
C VAL A 361 0.33 14.45 41.99
N LYS A 362 -0.42 14.74 43.04
CA LYS A 362 -0.89 13.79 44.05
C LYS A 362 -2.41 13.88 44.09
N PHE A 363 -3.06 12.79 44.50
CA PHE A 363 -4.51 12.76 44.64
C PHE A 363 -4.87 11.91 45.87
N ILE A 364 -6.08 12.14 46.35
CA ILE A 364 -6.66 11.37 47.44
C ILE A 364 -7.32 10.15 46.80
N ASP A 365 -6.91 8.94 47.19
CA ASP A 365 -7.54 7.73 46.68
C ASP A 365 -8.91 7.46 47.34
N LYS A 366 -9.58 6.40 46.91
CA LYS A 366 -10.90 6.02 47.44
C LYS A 366 -10.90 5.70 48.94
N LYS A 367 -9.73 5.49 49.54
CA LYS A 367 -9.56 5.23 50.98
C LYS A 367 -9.18 6.49 51.77
N GLY A 368 -9.11 7.65 51.12
CA GLY A 368 -8.68 8.90 51.76
C GLY A 368 -7.17 9.06 51.87
N GLU A 369 -6.37 8.18 51.24
CA GLU A 369 -4.91 8.23 51.33
C GLU A 369 -4.31 9.17 50.28
N ASN A 370 -3.26 9.90 50.64
CA ASN A 370 -2.56 10.79 49.73
C ASN A 370 -1.55 9.97 48.91
N VAL A 371 -1.84 9.77 47.63
CA VAL A 371 -1.11 8.83 46.78
C VAL A 371 -0.66 9.49 45.47
N ALA A 372 0.33 8.88 44.82
CA ALA A 372 0.70 9.22 43.46
C ALA A 372 1.02 7.96 42.63
N TYR A 373 0.64 8.00 41.36
CA TYR A 373 0.95 6.96 40.38
C TYR A 373 2.07 7.39 39.45
N PHE A 374 2.98 6.46 39.14
CA PHE A 374 4.16 6.69 38.30
C PHE A 374 4.39 5.56 37.31
N THR A 375 4.93 5.89 36.14
CA THR A 375 5.36 4.90 35.14
C THR A 375 6.84 5.08 34.76
N PRO A 376 7.75 4.23 35.29
CA PRO A 376 9.16 4.29 34.93
C PRO A 376 9.46 3.59 33.61
N GLN A 377 8.75 2.53 33.24
CA GLN A 377 9.07 1.69 32.08
C GLN A 377 7.87 1.49 31.15
N GLN A 378 8.13 1.64 29.86
CA GLN A 378 7.17 1.44 28.79
C GLN A 378 7.90 0.83 27.60
N TRP A 379 7.29 -0.12 26.90
CA TRP A 379 7.82 -0.61 25.64
C TRP A 379 6.70 -1.06 24.70
N GLU A 380 6.98 -1.02 23.40
CA GLU A 380 6.08 -1.46 22.34
C GLU A 380 6.91 -2.08 21.22
N THR A 381 6.44 -3.19 20.66
CA THR A 381 7.01 -3.77 19.44
C THR A 381 5.87 -4.10 18.48
N SER A 382 6.05 -3.77 17.20
CA SER A 382 5.01 -3.99 16.19
C SER A 382 5.60 -4.24 14.81
N MET A 383 4.79 -4.88 13.96
CA MET A 383 5.03 -5.05 12.54
C MET A 383 4.08 -4.15 11.75
N SER A 384 4.60 -3.43 10.75
CA SER A 384 3.80 -2.59 9.85
C SER A 384 3.61 -3.23 8.48
N PHE A 385 2.36 -3.22 8.02
CA PHE A 385 1.95 -3.66 6.70
C PHE A 385 1.31 -2.50 5.96
N TYR A 386 1.66 -2.33 4.69
CA TYR A 386 1.21 -1.24 3.83
C TYR A 386 0.44 -1.80 2.65
N TRP A 387 -0.57 -1.05 2.20
CA TRP A 387 -1.25 -1.33 0.93
C TRP A 387 -1.91 -0.05 0.39
N ASN A 388 -2.09 0.01 -0.92
CA ASN A 388 -2.69 1.14 -1.61
C ASN A 388 -3.90 0.69 -2.43
N THR A 389 -4.87 1.58 -2.65
CA THR A 389 -6.06 1.26 -3.46
C THR A 389 -5.81 1.23 -4.95
N SER A 390 -4.68 1.78 -5.41
CA SER A 390 -4.34 1.95 -6.82
C SER A 390 -2.84 2.19 -6.98
N GLU A 391 -2.30 2.01 -8.18
CA GLU A 391 -0.91 2.40 -8.52
C GLU A 391 -0.64 3.89 -8.32
N GLU A 392 -1.66 4.74 -8.48
CA GLU A 392 -1.57 6.18 -8.24
C GLU A 392 -1.42 6.53 -6.74
N MET A 393 -1.54 5.53 -5.85
CA MET A 393 -1.41 5.64 -4.39
C MET A 393 -2.25 6.78 -3.79
N THR A 394 -3.47 6.97 -4.31
CA THR A 394 -4.39 8.02 -3.86
C THR A 394 -4.89 7.77 -2.44
N LEU A 395 -5.24 6.53 -2.10
CA LEU A 395 -5.47 6.12 -0.72
C LEU A 395 -4.39 5.12 -0.31
N ARG A 396 -3.70 5.45 0.78
CA ARG A 396 -2.58 4.69 1.34
C ARG A 396 -2.95 4.24 2.73
N PHE A 397 -2.77 2.95 2.99
CA PHE A 397 -3.11 2.35 4.26
C PHE A 397 -1.87 1.75 4.89
N ARG A 398 -1.84 1.78 6.22
CA ARG A 398 -0.86 1.08 7.05
C ARG A 398 -1.57 0.46 8.22
N ILE A 399 -1.25 -0.79 8.56
CA ILE A 399 -1.65 -1.40 9.82
C ILE A 399 -0.41 -1.82 10.60
N ASP A 400 -0.37 -1.42 11.86
CA ASP A 400 0.62 -1.86 12.83
C ASP A 400 -0.04 -2.89 13.74
N ILE A 401 0.54 -4.09 13.82
CA ILE A 401 0.09 -5.16 14.72
C ILE A 401 1.24 -5.52 15.63
N GLY A 402 0.99 -5.51 16.93
CA GLY A 402 2.04 -5.74 17.91
C GLY A 402 1.54 -5.90 19.34
N VAL A 403 2.48 -5.75 20.27
CA VAL A 403 2.22 -5.79 21.71
C VAL A 403 2.95 -4.64 22.38
N ALA A 404 2.36 -4.14 23.45
CA ALA A 404 2.95 -3.10 24.27
C ALA A 404 2.70 -3.36 25.75
N ASN A 405 3.52 -2.71 26.57
CA ASN A 405 3.52 -2.85 28.01
C ASN A 405 3.92 -1.52 28.64
N TYR A 406 3.30 -1.24 29.78
CA TYR A 406 3.74 -0.19 30.68
C TYR A 406 3.52 -0.68 32.11
N ASN A 407 4.36 -0.20 33.03
CA ASN A 407 4.18 -0.46 34.45
C ASN A 407 3.68 0.79 35.19
N ILE A 408 2.97 0.55 36.29
CA ILE A 408 2.48 1.58 37.20
C ILE A 408 2.89 1.22 38.62
N GLN A 409 3.52 2.18 39.28
CA GLN A 409 3.89 2.15 40.69
C GLN A 409 3.03 3.15 41.46
N LYS A 410 2.50 2.72 42.60
CA LYS A 410 1.77 3.53 43.57
C LYS A 410 2.71 3.88 44.72
N ILE A 411 2.78 5.15 45.09
CA ILE A 411 3.42 5.61 46.32
C ILE A 411 2.33 6.18 47.23
N ASN A 412 2.26 5.71 48.47
CA ASN A 412 1.40 6.28 49.50
C ASN A 412 2.22 7.21 50.41
N TYR A 413 1.93 8.51 50.34
CA TYR A 413 2.60 9.54 51.13
C TYR A 413 2.03 9.67 52.55
N SER A 414 0.85 9.13 52.83
CA SER A 414 0.27 9.10 54.17
C SER A 414 0.95 8.06 55.09
N THR A 415 1.54 7.00 54.53
CA THR A 415 2.13 5.87 55.30
C THR A 415 3.67 5.80 55.22
N GLY A 416 4.33 6.89 54.83
CA GLY A 416 5.80 6.97 54.82
C GLY A 416 6.47 6.61 53.49
N GLY A 417 5.72 6.54 52.37
CA GLY A 417 6.31 6.57 51.02
C GLY A 417 6.70 5.23 50.41
N GLY A 418 6.12 4.11 50.88
CA GLY A 418 6.34 2.79 50.27
C GLY A 418 5.87 2.75 48.80
N MET A 419 6.73 2.23 47.92
CA MET A 419 6.47 2.11 46.48
C MET A 419 6.05 0.68 46.13
N ASN A 420 4.84 0.52 45.63
CA ASN A 420 4.27 -0.76 45.24
C ASN A 420 3.89 -0.78 43.76
N GLN A 421 4.30 -1.81 43.02
CA GLN A 421 3.84 -1.99 41.63
C GLN A 421 2.38 -2.46 41.62
N VAL A 422 1.50 -1.65 41.02
CA VAL A 422 0.05 -1.92 40.92
C VAL A 422 -0.39 -2.37 39.53
N PHE A 423 0.44 -2.15 38.51
CA PHE A 423 0.18 -2.61 37.15
C PHE A 423 1.48 -2.95 36.43
N ASN A 424 1.47 -4.06 35.68
CA ASN A 424 2.49 -4.44 34.70
C ASN A 424 1.93 -5.58 33.85
N LYS A 425 1.29 -5.26 32.73
CA LYS A 425 0.69 -6.27 31.84
C LYS A 425 1.06 -6.01 30.39
N ILE A 426 1.38 -7.06 29.65
CA ILE A 426 1.56 -7.01 28.20
C ILE A 426 0.18 -7.09 27.56
N GLN A 427 -0.07 -6.23 26.59
CA GLN A 427 -1.36 -6.13 25.91
C GLN A 427 -1.18 -5.99 24.40
N PRO A 428 -2.12 -6.51 23.61
CA PRO A 428 -2.10 -6.29 22.17
C PRO A 428 -2.25 -4.79 21.87
N ALA A 429 -1.52 -4.34 20.86
CA ALA A 429 -1.59 -2.99 20.32
C ALA A 429 -1.81 -3.08 18.82
N THR A 430 -2.81 -2.37 18.31
CA THR A 430 -3.08 -2.32 16.87
C THR A 430 -3.34 -0.89 16.47
N THR A 431 -2.73 -0.43 15.37
CA THR A 431 -2.99 0.89 14.82
C THR A 431 -3.27 0.80 13.33
N LEU A 432 -4.43 1.29 12.89
CA LEU A 432 -4.74 1.50 11.50
C LEU A 432 -4.45 2.95 11.13
N TYR A 433 -3.80 3.17 10.00
CA TYR A 433 -3.56 4.49 9.42
C TYR A 433 -4.11 4.55 8.01
N LEU A 434 -4.60 5.72 7.65
CA LEU A 434 -5.09 6.05 6.32
C LEU A 434 -4.58 7.43 5.94
N ASN A 435 -3.96 7.54 4.76
CA ASN A 435 -3.64 8.81 4.13
C ASN A 435 -4.38 8.92 2.79
N PHE A 436 -4.97 10.07 2.53
CA PHE A 436 -5.53 10.45 1.24
C PHE A 436 -4.62 11.51 0.58
N ALA A 437 -4.02 11.13 -0.54
CA ALA A 437 -3.03 11.89 -1.28
C ALA A 437 -3.36 11.93 -2.78
N PRO A 438 -4.46 12.60 -3.18
CA PRO A 438 -4.86 12.68 -4.58
C PRO A 438 -3.76 13.29 -5.43
N LYS A 439 -3.41 12.65 -6.57
CA LYS A 439 -2.32 13.07 -7.46
C LYS A 439 -0.98 13.28 -6.72
N ASN A 440 -0.73 12.47 -5.68
CA ASN A 440 0.45 12.59 -4.81
C ASN A 440 0.56 13.92 -4.03
N ASN A 441 -0.56 14.61 -3.83
CA ASN A 441 -0.64 15.76 -2.93
C ASN A 441 -1.36 15.36 -1.64
N ASP A 442 -0.62 15.24 -0.54
CA ASP A 442 -1.17 14.78 0.74
C ASP A 442 -2.20 15.77 1.29
N PHE A 443 -3.45 15.36 1.36
CA PHE A 443 -4.55 16.25 1.75
C PHE A 443 -5.07 15.95 3.15
N PHE A 444 -5.19 14.67 3.47
CA PHE A 444 -5.86 14.20 4.67
C PHE A 444 -5.18 12.93 5.21
N GLY A 445 -5.16 12.76 6.53
CA GLY A 445 -4.79 11.49 7.14
C GLY A 445 -5.47 11.26 8.48
N SER A 446 -5.58 9.99 8.84
CA SER A 446 -6.18 9.55 10.09
C SER A 446 -5.47 8.31 10.64
N SER A 447 -5.53 8.14 11.96
CA SER A 447 -5.11 6.93 12.62
C SER A 447 -6.04 6.50 13.74
N PHE A 448 -6.19 5.20 13.90
CA PHE A 448 -7.04 4.56 14.88
C PHE A 448 -6.20 3.53 15.63
N ARG A 449 -5.85 3.81 16.87
CA ARG A 449 -5.06 2.93 17.73
C ARG A 449 -5.95 2.32 18.81
N LEU A 450 -5.94 1.00 18.89
CA LEU A 450 -6.53 0.23 19.98
C LEU A 450 -5.42 -0.29 20.89
N PHE A 451 -5.42 0.16 22.14
CA PHE A 451 -4.46 -0.29 23.16
C PHE A 451 -5.05 -0.15 24.56
N ASP A 452 -4.84 -1.16 25.43
CA ASP A 452 -5.38 -1.22 26.79
C ASP A 452 -6.89 -0.93 26.91
N ASN A 453 -7.67 -1.41 25.95
CA ASN A 453 -9.12 -1.18 25.83
C ASN A 453 -9.51 0.30 25.72
N GLN A 454 -8.62 1.13 25.17
CA GLN A 454 -8.90 2.51 24.80
C GLN A 454 -8.67 2.69 23.29
N LEU A 455 -9.54 3.49 22.67
CA LEU A 455 -9.42 3.90 21.28
C LEU A 455 -8.80 5.30 21.24
N THR A 456 -7.67 5.42 20.57
CA THR A 456 -7.08 6.72 20.21
C THR A 456 -7.33 6.98 18.74
N VAL A 457 -8.01 8.08 18.44
CA VAL A 457 -8.25 8.56 17.08
C VAL A 457 -7.38 9.79 16.87
N LYS A 458 -6.60 9.83 15.79
CA LYS A 458 -5.92 11.04 15.33
C LYS A 458 -6.39 11.37 13.93
N PHE A 459 -6.51 12.66 13.64
CA PHE A 459 -6.92 13.18 12.36
C PHE A 459 -6.05 14.39 12.03
N TRP A 460 -5.65 14.52 10.77
CA TRP A 460 -5.08 15.76 10.28
C TRP A 460 -5.62 16.11 8.89
N LEU A 461 -5.76 17.41 8.63
CA LEU A 461 -6.22 17.97 7.37
C LEU A 461 -5.27 19.10 6.95
N LYS A 462 -4.78 19.05 5.71
CA LYS A 462 -4.03 20.15 5.13
C LYS A 462 -4.97 21.32 4.88
N LEU A 463 -4.65 22.47 5.47
CA LEU A 463 -5.43 23.70 5.34
C LEU A 463 -4.95 24.53 4.16
N LEU A 464 -3.63 24.78 4.11
CA LEU A 464 -3.00 25.71 3.17
C LEU A 464 -1.59 25.21 2.83
N GLU A 465 -1.17 25.45 1.59
CA GLU A 465 0.19 25.21 1.12
C GLU A 465 0.64 26.40 0.27
N PHE A 466 1.79 26.99 0.60
CA PHE A 466 2.38 28.12 -0.13
C PHE A 466 3.75 27.72 -0.67
N SER A 467 4.01 28.09 -1.93
CA SER A 467 5.29 27.93 -2.64
C SER A 467 5.93 26.52 -2.54
N SER A 468 5.15 25.47 -2.28
CA SER A 468 5.60 24.11 -1.94
C SER A 468 6.53 23.98 -0.72
N LEU A 469 6.95 25.10 -0.11
CA LEU A 469 7.81 25.15 1.07
C LEU A 469 7.02 25.19 2.36
N HIS A 470 5.89 25.88 2.38
CA HIS A 470 5.09 26.09 3.58
C HIS A 470 3.83 25.23 3.55
N SER A 471 3.58 24.47 4.61
CA SER A 471 2.36 23.69 4.76
C SER A 471 1.77 23.89 6.15
N PHE A 472 0.48 24.17 6.20
CA PHE A 472 -0.31 24.25 7.44
C PHE A 472 -1.30 23.09 7.50
N ARG A 473 -1.33 22.40 8.63
CA ARG A 473 -2.27 21.33 8.90
C ARG A 473 -3.02 21.58 10.19
N PHE A 474 -4.31 21.33 10.16
CA PHE A 474 -5.08 21.12 11.38
C PHE A 474 -4.86 19.68 11.84
N GLU A 475 -4.58 19.48 13.12
CA GLU A 475 -4.44 18.17 13.75
C GLU A 475 -5.39 18.08 14.95
N THR A 476 -6.03 16.95 15.13
CA THR A 476 -6.80 16.64 16.33
C THR A 476 -6.56 15.21 16.77
N SER A 477 -6.65 14.98 18.08
CA SER A 477 -6.64 13.65 18.65
C SER A 477 -7.66 13.50 19.76
N TYR A 478 -8.32 12.35 19.79
CA TYR A 478 -9.25 11.93 20.81
C TYR A 478 -8.79 10.60 21.41
N ILE A 479 -8.82 10.49 22.74
CA ILE A 479 -8.56 9.25 23.47
C ILE A 479 -9.83 8.92 24.23
N SER A 480 -10.42 7.75 23.97
CA SER A 480 -11.62 7.31 24.67
C SER A 480 -11.33 6.94 26.12
N ALA A 481 -12.36 7.00 26.96
CA ALA A 481 -12.36 6.24 28.20
C ALA A 481 -12.20 4.72 27.91
N PRO A 482 -11.66 3.93 28.85
CA PRO A 482 -11.65 2.48 28.73
C PRO A 482 -13.06 1.90 28.55
N PHE A 483 -13.28 1.08 27.51
CA PHE A 483 -14.62 0.61 27.15
C PHE A 483 -14.87 -0.87 27.43
N MET A 484 -13.82 -1.68 27.69
CA MET A 484 -13.93 -3.11 28.04
C MET A 484 -13.42 -3.44 29.45
N ARG A 485 -13.11 -2.42 30.26
CA ARG A 485 -12.67 -2.59 31.66
C ARG A 485 -13.00 -1.35 32.47
N ALA A 486 -13.02 -1.52 33.80
CA ALA A 486 -13.12 -0.39 34.71
C ALA A 486 -11.94 0.59 34.52
N VAL A 487 -12.23 1.88 34.71
CA VAL A 487 -11.24 2.96 34.75
C VAL A 487 -10.32 2.72 35.95
N LYS A 488 -9.00 2.73 35.71
CA LYS A 488 -8.00 2.62 36.78
C LYS A 488 -7.83 3.97 37.47
N GLU A 489 -7.35 3.96 38.72
CA GLU A 489 -7.23 5.19 39.52
C GLU A 489 -6.25 6.24 38.94
N TRP A 490 -5.31 5.84 38.08
CA TRP A 490 -4.38 6.73 37.38
C TRP A 490 -4.89 7.23 36.02
N GLU A 491 -6.12 6.89 35.63
CA GLU A 491 -6.70 7.22 34.33
C GLU A 491 -7.77 8.31 34.46
N ALA A 492 -7.94 9.05 33.37
CA ALA A 492 -9.08 9.94 33.20
C ALA A 492 -10.37 9.11 33.09
N GLU A 493 -11.44 9.59 33.74
CA GLU A 493 -12.76 8.95 33.71
C GLU A 493 -13.49 9.23 32.40
N GLU A 494 -13.29 10.43 31.86
CA GLU A 494 -13.84 10.87 30.59
C GLU A 494 -12.80 10.76 29.47
N GLY A 495 -13.28 10.75 28.23
CA GLY A 495 -12.42 10.89 27.07
C GLY A 495 -11.67 12.22 27.05
N ALA A 496 -10.57 12.26 26.32
CA ALA A 496 -9.65 13.39 26.28
C ALA A 496 -9.46 13.84 24.83
N SER A 497 -9.55 15.15 24.55
CA SER A 497 -9.35 15.71 23.20
C SER A 497 -8.22 16.75 23.17
N TYR A 498 -7.54 16.82 22.03
CA TYR A 498 -6.46 17.77 21.76
C TYR A 498 -6.58 18.29 20.32
N PHE A 499 -6.27 19.56 20.13
CA PHE A 499 -6.21 20.21 18.82
C PHE A 499 -4.90 20.98 18.68
N SER A 500 -4.35 20.98 17.46
CA SER A 500 -3.20 21.80 17.13
C SER A 500 -3.17 22.22 15.67
N ILE A 501 -2.44 23.29 15.41
CA ILE A 501 -1.99 23.62 14.06
C ILE A 501 -0.55 23.16 13.96
N ARG A 502 -0.25 22.40 12.92
CA ARG A 502 1.10 22.00 12.56
C ARG A 502 1.56 22.81 11.36
N TYR A 503 2.72 23.42 11.51
CA TYR A 503 3.41 24.17 10.48
C TYR A 503 4.65 23.39 10.03
N ARG A 504 4.83 23.29 8.72
CA ARG A 504 6.02 22.70 8.08
C ARG A 504 6.65 23.69 7.12
N TYR A 505 7.97 23.81 7.20
CA TYR A 505 8.80 24.61 6.31
C TYR A 505 9.89 23.73 5.66
N GLY A 506 9.93 23.68 4.33
CA GLY A 506 10.98 23.03 3.54
C GLY A 506 10.88 21.50 3.40
N PHE A 507 9.76 20.90 3.82
CA PHE A 507 9.55 19.44 3.84
C PHE A 507 9.04 18.84 2.53
#